data_AF-A0A2E1W1T4-F1
#
_entry.id   AF-A0A2E1W1T4-F1
#
_cell.length_a   1.000
_cell.length_b   1.000
_cell.length_c   1.000
_cell.angle_alpha   90.00
_cell.angle_beta   90.00
_cell.angle_gamma   90.00
#
_symmetry.space_group_name_H-M   'P 1'
#
loop_
_entity.id
_entity.type
_entity.pdbx_description
1 polymer ?
#
loop_
_entity_poly.entity_id
_entity_poly.type
_entity_poly.pdbx_seq_one_letter_code
_entity_poly.pdbx_strand_id
1 'polypeptide(L)'
;MGFLALLFGFGLTDENFNLILTKPDNVPIVALIFLLIFFTWFSMREAVLNDRRLAAGEPTVEEDEEDRVWTWPDLVYTELIAMVVVTVVLIVWSIVLEAPLEQPANNAQTPNPSKAPWYFLGLQEMLVYFDPWLAGVVLPSLIIVGLMAIPYIDKNPKGNGYYTFNERKAEVTIFLFGFVVLWSSLIVLGTFLRGPNWNFFGPFEYWDIHKLEALTNVQLSELIWVQALGMALPEHWLPREIFGIILTIVYVAVLPVALAKKGLSKYYEKLGPTRYYVTVMLFLSMLSLPVKMLTRWLFNLKYVVSIPEFFFNI
;
A
#
# COMPACT_ATOMS: atom_id res chain seq x y z
N MET A 1 -1.50 20.84 -2.69
CA MET A 1 -0.11 21.19 -2.37
C MET A 1 0.01 22.22 -1.24
N GLY A 2 -0.68 23.37 -1.30
CA GLY A 2 -0.56 24.43 -0.28
C GLY A 2 -0.77 23.99 1.17
N PHE A 3 -1.80 23.19 1.45
CA PHE A 3 -2.02 22.65 2.81
C PHE A 3 -0.86 21.80 3.34
N LEU A 4 -0.28 20.93 2.51
CA LEU A 4 0.85 20.09 2.93
C LEU A 4 2.12 20.91 3.10
N ALA A 5 2.37 21.88 2.22
CA ALA A 5 3.49 22.81 2.40
C ALA A 5 3.37 23.59 3.73
N LEU A 6 2.15 23.99 4.11
CA LEU A 6 1.88 24.61 5.41
C LEU A 6 2.03 23.61 6.57
N LEU A 7 1.55 22.37 6.43
CA LEU A 7 1.68 21.32 7.45
C LEU A 7 3.15 20.98 7.74
N PHE A 8 3.93 20.72 6.69
CA PHE A 8 5.37 20.43 6.82
C PHE A 8 6.13 21.69 7.25
N GLY A 9 5.76 22.88 6.75
CA GLY A 9 6.34 24.15 7.18
C GLY A 9 6.11 24.43 8.66
N PHE A 10 4.90 24.22 9.16
CA PHE A 10 4.58 24.26 10.59
C PHE A 10 5.31 23.16 11.35
N GLY A 11 5.40 21.96 10.78
CA GLY A 11 6.10 20.85 11.38
C GLY A 11 7.61 21.06 11.56
N LEU A 12 8.24 21.93 10.77
CA LEU A 12 9.62 22.36 11.00
C LEU A 12 9.75 23.29 12.23
N THR A 13 8.66 23.91 12.67
CA THR A 13 8.65 24.77 13.87
C THR A 13 8.42 23.99 15.16
N ASP A 14 7.89 22.77 15.08
CA ASP A 14 7.72 21.87 16.22
C ASP A 14 9.00 21.05 16.44
N GLU A 15 9.58 21.10 17.64
CA GLU A 15 10.86 20.45 17.93
C GLU A 15 10.81 18.93 17.73
N ASN A 16 9.71 18.29 18.13
CA ASN A 16 9.55 16.83 18.05
C ASN A 16 9.41 16.35 16.62
N PHE A 17 8.56 17.01 15.84
CA PHE A 17 8.32 16.64 14.45
C PHE A 17 9.50 17.01 13.55
N ASN A 18 10.21 18.10 13.85
CA ASN A 18 11.43 18.49 13.12
C ASN A 18 12.52 17.40 13.22
N LEU A 19 12.72 16.79 14.40
CA LEU A 19 13.66 15.68 14.58
C LEU A 19 13.31 14.46 13.72
N ILE A 20 12.03 14.23 13.45
CA ILE A 20 11.58 13.14 12.57
C ILE A 20 11.77 13.55 11.10
N LEU A 21 11.34 14.75 10.72
CA LEU A 21 11.40 15.23 9.33
C LEU A 21 12.83 15.33 8.78
N THR A 22 13.76 15.82 9.60
CA THR A 22 15.14 16.09 9.18
C THR A 22 16.03 14.87 9.20
N LYS A 23 15.54 13.72 9.70
CA LYS A 23 16.27 12.46 9.61
C LYS A 23 16.57 12.15 8.13
N PRO A 24 17.82 11.89 7.73
CA PRO A 24 18.19 11.66 6.33
C PRO A 24 17.34 10.60 5.62
N ASP A 25 16.98 9.51 6.32
CA ASP A 25 16.10 8.45 5.79
C ASP A 25 14.67 8.90 5.46
N ASN A 26 14.19 9.96 6.12
CA ASN A 26 12.82 10.43 6.00
C ASN A 26 12.66 11.49 4.90
N VAL A 27 13.76 12.14 4.48
CA VAL A 27 13.74 13.13 3.38
C VAL A 27 13.19 12.55 2.07
N PRO A 28 13.60 11.35 1.61
CA PRO A 28 13.00 10.70 0.44
C PRO A 28 11.49 10.51 0.55
N ILE A 29 10.97 10.26 1.76
CA ILE A 29 9.53 10.02 1.99
C ILE A 29 8.76 11.34 1.91
N VAL A 30 9.32 12.44 2.43
CA VAL A 30 8.76 13.79 2.22
C VAL A 30 8.70 14.11 0.73
N ALA A 31 9.81 13.89 0.00
CA ALA A 31 9.83 14.06 -1.46
C ALA A 31 8.78 13.19 -2.16
N LEU A 32 8.66 11.92 -1.76
CA LEU A 32 7.68 10.98 -2.29
C LEU A 32 6.24 11.51 -2.11
N ILE A 33 5.88 12.10 -0.97
CA ILE A 33 4.54 12.68 -0.77
C ILE A 33 4.24 13.78 -1.80
N PHE A 34 5.17 14.73 -1.99
CA PHE A 34 4.98 15.82 -2.95
C PHE A 34 4.96 15.33 -4.40
N LEU A 35 5.89 14.44 -4.76
CA LEU A 35 5.97 13.86 -6.11
C LEU A 35 4.74 13.02 -6.43
N LEU A 36 4.29 12.19 -5.49
CA LEU A 36 3.11 11.35 -5.67
C LEU A 36 1.86 12.19 -5.92
N ILE A 37 1.66 13.26 -5.16
CA ILE A 37 0.53 14.16 -5.37
C ILE A 37 0.65 14.87 -6.71
N PHE A 38 1.84 15.37 -7.05
CA PHE A 38 2.06 16.06 -8.32
C PHE A 38 1.81 15.14 -9.51
N PHE A 39 2.44 13.96 -9.57
CA PHE A 39 2.30 13.04 -10.69
C PHE A 39 0.91 12.40 -10.78
N THR A 40 0.26 12.12 -9.64
CA THR A 40 -1.15 11.67 -9.64
C THR A 40 -2.07 12.77 -10.15
N TRP A 41 -1.87 14.02 -9.70
CA TRP A 41 -2.63 15.16 -10.22
C TRP A 41 -2.38 15.40 -11.71
N PHE A 42 -1.12 15.37 -12.14
CA PHE A 42 -0.72 15.61 -13.52
C PHE A 42 -1.33 14.56 -14.45
N SER A 43 -1.15 13.27 -14.14
CA SER A 43 -1.74 12.18 -14.94
C SER A 43 -3.27 12.26 -14.99
N MET A 44 -3.92 12.59 -13.88
CA MET A 44 -5.38 12.77 -13.86
C MET A 44 -5.85 14.03 -14.60
N ARG A 45 -5.06 15.11 -14.57
CA ARG A 45 -5.32 16.33 -15.34
C ARG A 45 -5.27 16.03 -16.83
N GLU A 46 -4.20 15.40 -17.31
CA GLU A 46 -4.05 15.01 -18.71
C GLU A 46 -5.17 14.06 -19.13
N ALA A 47 -5.51 13.07 -18.29
CA ALA A 47 -6.62 12.16 -18.54
C ALA A 47 -7.96 12.89 -18.73
N VAL A 48 -8.25 13.89 -17.89
CA VAL A 48 -9.48 14.69 -18.01
C VAL A 48 -9.47 15.60 -19.24
N LEU A 49 -8.31 16.15 -19.60
CA LEU A 49 -8.17 16.98 -20.81
C LEU A 49 -8.42 16.14 -22.06
N ASN A 50 -7.77 14.98 -22.17
CA ASN A 50 -7.98 14.03 -23.26
C ASN A 50 -9.42 13.52 -23.31
N ASP A 51 -10.01 13.18 -22.16
CA ASP A 51 -11.42 12.75 -22.12
C ASP A 51 -12.38 13.84 -22.62
N ARG A 52 -12.07 15.13 -22.42
CA ARG A 52 -12.85 16.25 -22.95
C ARG A 52 -12.64 16.44 -24.45
N ARG A 53 -11.41 16.33 -24.94
CA ARG A 53 -11.08 16.36 -26.38
C ARG A 53 -11.81 15.25 -27.14
N LEU A 54 -11.72 14.01 -26.63
CA LEU A 54 -12.42 12.86 -27.18
C LEU A 54 -13.94 13.06 -27.19
N ALA A 55 -14.50 13.69 -26.15
CA ALA A 55 -15.93 14.02 -26.11
C ALA A 55 -16.33 15.11 -27.12
N ALA A 56 -15.41 16.01 -27.48
CA ALA A 56 -15.59 17.00 -28.53
C ALA A 56 -15.31 16.46 -29.95
N GLY A 57 -14.84 15.22 -30.08
CA GLY A 57 -14.43 14.63 -31.35
C GLY A 57 -13.05 15.10 -31.84
N GLU A 58 -12.25 15.68 -30.95
CA GLU A 58 -10.86 16.10 -31.20
C GLU A 58 -9.89 14.95 -30.87
N PRO A 59 -8.72 14.88 -31.55
CA PRO A 59 -7.67 13.91 -31.20
C PRO A 59 -7.12 14.16 -29.79
N THR A 60 -6.54 13.13 -29.17
CA THR A 60 -5.85 13.30 -27.88
C THR A 60 -4.64 14.22 -28.03
N VAL A 61 -4.13 14.78 -26.93
CA VAL A 61 -2.92 15.62 -26.96
C VAL A 61 -1.75 14.88 -27.60
N GLU A 62 -1.59 13.60 -27.26
CA GLU A 62 -0.50 12.76 -27.76
C GLU A 62 -0.65 12.41 -29.25
N GLU A 63 -1.87 12.30 -29.77
CA GLU A 63 -2.14 12.12 -31.21
C GLU A 63 -1.99 13.43 -32.00
N ASP A 64 -2.25 14.57 -31.37
CA ASP A 64 -2.10 15.91 -31.97
C ASP A 64 -0.61 16.31 -32.06
N GLU A 65 0.21 15.82 -31.12
CA GLU A 65 1.67 16.02 -31.06
C GLU A 65 2.48 14.93 -31.80
N GLU A 66 1.89 14.19 -32.75
CA GLU A 66 2.50 13.01 -33.40
C GLU A 66 3.75 13.27 -34.26
N ASP A 67 4.32 14.48 -34.24
CA ASP A 67 5.55 14.82 -34.94
C ASP A 67 6.71 13.96 -34.43
N ARG A 68 7.01 12.90 -35.18
CA ARG A 68 8.07 11.95 -34.85
C ARG A 68 9.43 12.61 -35.03
N VAL A 69 10.18 12.71 -33.94
CA VAL A 69 11.57 13.14 -33.93
C VAL A 69 12.53 11.97 -34.14
N TRP A 70 13.76 12.25 -34.54
CA TRP A 70 14.74 11.19 -34.73
C TRP A 70 15.25 10.68 -33.38
N THR A 71 15.37 9.36 -33.23
CA THR A 71 15.98 8.77 -32.02
C THR A 71 17.37 9.34 -31.76
N TRP A 72 18.16 9.48 -32.83
CA TRP A 72 19.41 10.21 -32.82
C TRP A 72 19.33 11.37 -33.82
N PRO A 73 19.63 12.61 -33.43
CA PRO A 73 20.19 13.03 -32.14
C PRO A 73 19.14 13.30 -31.05
N ASP A 74 17.88 13.54 -31.39
CA ASP A 74 16.94 14.26 -30.51
C ASP A 74 16.69 13.55 -29.17
N LEU A 75 16.36 12.26 -29.19
CA LEU A 75 16.13 11.49 -27.95
C LEU A 75 17.43 11.24 -27.18
N VAL A 76 18.49 10.74 -27.84
CA VAL A 76 19.72 10.32 -27.15
C VAL A 76 20.42 11.50 -26.45
N TYR A 77 20.47 12.68 -27.07
CA TYR A 77 21.04 13.85 -26.40
C TYR A 77 20.19 14.30 -25.21
N THR A 78 18.86 14.22 -25.32
CA THR A 78 17.94 14.56 -24.22
C THR A 78 18.12 13.59 -23.05
N GLU A 79 18.20 12.29 -23.31
CA GLU A 79 18.47 11.26 -22.30
C GLU A 79 19.85 11.42 -21.66
N LEU A 80 20.89 11.75 -22.44
CA LEU A 80 22.23 12.01 -21.92
C LEU A 80 22.23 13.22 -20.97
N ILE A 81 21.56 14.32 -21.34
CA ILE A 81 21.43 15.50 -20.48
C ILE A 81 20.69 15.13 -19.19
N ALA A 82 19.57 14.41 -19.31
CA ALA A 82 18.81 13.94 -18.14
C ALA A 82 19.67 13.06 -17.23
N MET A 83 20.45 12.13 -17.79
CA MET A 83 21.37 11.27 -17.05
C MET A 83 22.42 12.08 -16.29
N VAL A 84 23.05 13.06 -16.94
CA VAL A 84 24.04 13.95 -16.30
C VAL A 84 23.38 14.73 -15.17
N VAL A 85 22.21 15.32 -15.39
CA VAL A 85 21.46 16.07 -14.37
C VAL A 85 21.12 15.17 -13.18
N VAL A 86 20.56 13.98 -13.42
CA VAL A 86 20.22 13.03 -12.34
C VAL A 86 21.47 12.60 -11.58
N THR A 87 22.59 12.35 -12.28
CA THR A 87 23.87 11.99 -11.64
C THR A 87 24.37 13.12 -10.74
N VAL A 88 24.34 14.36 -11.21
CA VAL A 88 24.72 15.53 -10.40
C VAL A 88 23.81 15.66 -9.18
N VAL A 89 22.50 15.51 -9.35
CA VAL A 89 21.53 15.55 -8.24
C VAL A 89 21.83 14.46 -7.21
N LEU A 90 22.10 13.22 -7.64
CA LEU A 90 22.44 12.11 -6.74
C LEU A 90 23.78 12.33 -6.01
N ILE A 91 24.79 12.87 -6.69
CA ILE A 91 26.08 13.23 -6.06
C ILE A 91 25.85 14.30 -4.99
N VAL A 92 25.15 15.39 -5.32
CA VAL A 92 24.85 16.44 -4.34
C VAL A 92 24.04 15.88 -3.18
N TRP A 93 23.03 15.06 -3.44
CA TRP A 93 22.24 14.40 -2.40
C TRP A 93 23.12 13.55 -1.48
N SER A 94 24.04 12.76 -2.03
CA SER A 94 24.96 11.90 -1.24
C SER A 94 25.95 12.67 -0.37
N ILE A 95 26.28 13.92 -0.75
CA ILE A 95 27.16 14.80 0.01
C ILE A 95 26.38 15.54 1.11
N VAL A 96 25.15 15.97 0.81
CA VAL A 96 24.33 16.79 1.71
C VAL A 96 23.62 15.96 2.77
N LEU A 97 23.19 14.75 2.44
CA LEU A 97 22.46 13.86 3.33
C LEU A 97 23.30 12.62 3.65
N GLU A 98 23.94 12.65 4.82
CA GLU A 98 24.74 11.54 5.31
C GLU A 98 23.88 10.29 5.49
N ALA A 99 24.40 9.14 5.06
CA ALA A 99 23.76 7.86 5.31
C ALA A 99 23.74 7.59 6.83
N PRO A 100 22.60 7.22 7.41
CA PRO A 100 22.51 6.90 8.83
C PRO A 100 23.13 5.52 9.08
N LEU A 101 24.45 5.50 9.19
CA LEU A 101 25.21 4.32 9.55
C LEU A 101 25.11 4.13 11.07
N GLU A 102 24.49 3.03 11.49
CA GLU A 102 24.45 2.64 12.91
C GLU A 102 25.82 2.13 13.39
N GLN A 103 25.94 1.96 14.71
CA GLN A 103 27.11 1.34 15.32
C GLN A 103 27.30 -0.11 14.79
N PRO A 104 28.52 -0.67 14.86
CA PRO A 104 28.75 -2.05 14.51
C PRO A 104 27.76 -2.99 15.20
N ALA A 105 27.27 -4.00 14.45
CA ALA A 105 26.22 -4.89 14.91
C ALA A 105 26.57 -5.52 16.28
N ASN A 106 25.61 -5.44 17.21
CA ASN A 106 25.73 -6.00 18.55
C ASN A 106 24.61 -7.02 18.78
N ASN A 107 24.97 -8.29 18.96
CA ASN A 107 24.01 -9.38 19.18
C ASN A 107 23.22 -9.23 20.49
N ALA A 108 23.73 -8.43 21.44
CA ALA A 108 23.07 -8.19 22.73
C ALA A 108 22.11 -6.99 22.70
N GLN A 109 22.04 -6.21 21.61
CA GLN A 109 21.23 -5.00 21.52
C GLN A 109 20.50 -4.92 20.19
N THR A 110 19.17 -4.98 20.23
CA THR A 110 18.33 -4.67 19.06
C THR A 110 17.96 -3.18 19.11
N PRO A 111 18.15 -2.41 18.02
CA PRO A 111 17.79 -1.00 17.99
C PRO A 111 16.27 -0.83 18.16
N ASN A 112 15.85 0.23 18.86
CA ASN A 112 14.45 0.55 19.08
C ASN A 112 14.18 2.04 18.78
N PRO A 113 13.34 2.37 17.78
CA PRO A 113 12.65 1.46 16.87
C PRO A 113 13.59 0.88 15.80
N SER A 114 13.44 -0.41 15.48
CA SER A 114 14.09 -1.02 14.32
C SER A 114 13.23 -0.76 13.07
N LYS A 115 13.48 0.34 12.37
CA LYS A 115 12.79 0.67 11.11
C LYS A 115 13.54 0.06 9.93
N ALA A 116 12.81 -0.58 9.03
CA ALA A 116 13.32 -1.02 7.74
C ALA A 116 13.60 0.21 6.84
N PRO A 117 14.43 0.04 5.80
CA PRO A 117 14.56 1.05 4.75
C PRO A 117 13.19 1.47 4.20
N TRP A 118 13.06 2.75 3.84
CA TRP A 118 11.77 3.38 3.51
C TRP A 118 10.95 2.65 2.45
N TYR A 119 11.61 2.01 1.47
CA TYR A 119 10.96 1.23 0.41
C TYR A 119 10.36 -0.10 0.89
N PHE A 120 10.74 -0.59 2.08
CA PHE A 120 10.14 -1.74 2.74
C PHE A 120 9.20 -1.38 3.90
N LEU A 121 9.09 -0.10 4.22
CA LEU A 121 8.35 0.35 5.40
C LEU A 121 6.85 0.05 5.30
N GLY A 122 6.29 0.07 4.09
CA GLY A 122 4.91 -0.38 3.85
C GLY A 122 4.70 -1.84 4.20
N LEU A 123 5.64 -2.73 3.85
CA LEU A 123 5.62 -4.15 4.23
C LEU A 123 5.79 -4.31 5.74
N GLN A 124 6.67 -3.52 6.35
CA GLN A 124 6.87 -3.57 7.79
C GLN A 124 5.59 -3.17 8.55
N GLU A 125 4.87 -2.15 8.07
CA GLU A 125 3.59 -1.77 8.66
C GLU A 125 2.53 -2.86 8.50
N MET A 126 2.55 -3.65 7.41
CA MET A 126 1.66 -4.80 7.24
C MET A 126 1.86 -5.90 8.31
N LEU A 127 3.05 -6.01 8.91
CA LEU A 127 3.33 -6.99 10.00
C LEU A 127 2.58 -6.67 11.30
N VAL A 128 2.05 -5.46 11.45
CA VAL A 128 1.17 -5.13 12.58
C VAL A 128 -0.17 -5.86 12.47
N TYR A 129 -0.63 -6.07 11.23
CA TYR A 129 -1.97 -6.55 10.92
C TYR A 129 -2.00 -8.04 10.59
N PHE A 130 -0.91 -8.57 10.02
CA PHE A 130 -0.83 -9.95 9.58
C PHE A 130 0.36 -10.69 10.20
N ASP A 131 0.23 -12.01 10.25
CA ASP A 131 1.34 -12.88 10.66
C ASP A 131 2.52 -12.81 9.65
N PRO A 132 3.78 -13.02 10.08
CA PRO A 132 4.95 -12.80 9.24
C PRO A 132 4.95 -13.55 7.90
N TRP A 133 4.37 -14.76 7.83
CA TRP A 133 4.30 -15.50 6.56
C TRP A 133 3.34 -14.87 5.55
N LEU A 134 2.24 -14.26 6.02
CA LEU A 134 1.27 -13.60 5.16
C LEU A 134 1.82 -12.26 4.64
N ALA A 135 2.26 -11.39 5.55
CA ALA A 135 2.77 -10.06 5.21
C ALA A 135 4.15 -10.09 4.55
N GLY A 136 5.01 -11.05 4.92
CA GLY A 136 6.38 -11.14 4.41
C GLY A 136 6.51 -11.93 3.10
N VAL A 137 5.61 -12.89 2.83
CA VAL A 137 5.75 -13.79 1.67
C VAL A 137 4.52 -13.78 0.78
N VAL A 138 3.35 -14.14 1.31
CA VAL A 138 2.15 -14.37 0.49
C VAL A 138 1.66 -13.08 -0.17
N LEU A 139 1.40 -12.02 0.61
CA LEU A 139 0.86 -10.77 0.09
C LEU A 139 1.82 -10.07 -0.89
N PRO A 140 3.14 -9.95 -0.60
CA PRO A 140 4.10 -9.43 -1.57
C PRO A 140 4.13 -10.24 -2.87
N SER A 141 4.09 -11.57 -2.78
CA SER A 141 4.06 -12.44 -3.95
C SER A 141 2.78 -12.22 -4.78
N LEU A 142 1.63 -12.08 -4.12
CA LEU A 142 0.36 -11.78 -4.79
C LEU A 142 0.35 -10.39 -5.44
N ILE A 143 1.00 -9.39 -4.85
CA ILE A 143 1.16 -8.06 -5.47
C ILE A 143 1.95 -8.19 -6.78
N ILE A 144 3.11 -8.84 -6.73
CA ILE A 144 3.99 -9.01 -7.91
C ILE A 144 3.29 -9.82 -9.01
N VAL A 145 2.72 -10.98 -8.65
CA VAL A 145 1.95 -11.82 -9.58
C VAL A 145 0.74 -11.08 -10.13
N GLY A 146 0.05 -10.30 -9.29
CA GLY A 146 -1.09 -9.49 -9.70
C GLY A 146 -0.71 -8.45 -10.75
N LEU A 147 0.40 -7.72 -10.54
CA LEU A 147 0.93 -6.76 -11.51
C LEU A 147 1.32 -7.42 -12.83
N MET A 148 1.98 -8.59 -12.78
CA MET A 148 2.32 -9.36 -13.98
C MET A 148 1.08 -9.90 -14.71
N ALA A 149 -0.03 -10.13 -13.98
CA ALA A 149 -1.26 -10.64 -14.55
C ALA A 149 -2.10 -9.57 -15.27
N ILE A 150 -1.86 -8.28 -15.04
CA ILE A 150 -2.65 -7.17 -15.61
C ILE A 150 -2.82 -7.30 -17.14
N PRO A 151 -1.76 -7.51 -17.95
CA PRO A 151 -1.92 -7.59 -19.41
C PRO A 151 -2.72 -8.80 -19.90
N TYR A 152 -2.83 -9.86 -19.07
CA TYR A 152 -3.57 -11.08 -19.42
C TYR A 152 -5.04 -11.03 -19.02
N ILE A 153 -5.33 -10.24 -17.99
CA ILE A 153 -6.66 -10.05 -17.42
C ILE A 153 -7.40 -8.94 -18.18
N ASP A 154 -6.72 -7.81 -18.41
CA ASP A 154 -7.30 -6.66 -19.08
C ASP A 154 -7.18 -6.79 -20.60
N LYS A 155 -8.33 -6.79 -21.27
CA LYS A 155 -8.45 -6.96 -22.72
C LYS A 155 -8.89 -5.67 -23.41
N ASN A 156 -9.03 -4.58 -22.66
CA ASN A 156 -9.46 -3.30 -23.21
C ASN A 156 -8.31 -2.74 -24.07
N PRO A 157 -8.50 -2.56 -25.40
CA PRO A 157 -7.45 -1.99 -26.24
C PRO A 157 -7.36 -0.47 -26.12
N LYS A 158 -8.40 0.18 -25.58
CA LYS A 158 -8.50 1.64 -25.43
C LYS A 158 -7.63 2.14 -24.29
N GLY A 159 -7.27 3.42 -24.29
CA GLY A 159 -6.43 4.04 -23.26
C GLY A 159 -5.03 3.44 -23.18
N ASN A 160 -4.46 3.06 -24.32
CA ASN A 160 -3.10 2.57 -24.44
C ASN A 160 -2.24 3.64 -25.11
N GLY A 161 -1.21 4.12 -24.42
CA GLY A 161 -0.28 5.12 -24.95
C GLY A 161 -0.73 6.59 -24.78
N TYR A 162 -1.87 6.86 -24.15
CA TYR A 162 -2.33 8.21 -23.82
C TYR A 162 -3.07 8.22 -22.48
N TYR A 163 -3.15 9.40 -21.84
CA TYR A 163 -3.89 9.54 -20.59
C TYR A 163 -5.40 9.53 -20.84
N THR A 164 -6.15 8.65 -20.17
CA THR A 164 -7.63 8.66 -20.13
C THR A 164 -8.14 8.07 -18.81
N PHE A 165 -9.20 8.64 -18.27
CA PHE A 165 -9.89 8.09 -17.12
C PHE A 165 -11.20 7.40 -17.54
N ASN A 166 -11.94 8.00 -18.49
CA ASN A 166 -13.26 7.52 -18.87
C ASN A 166 -13.25 6.12 -19.50
N GLU A 167 -12.21 5.78 -20.23
CA GLU A 167 -12.11 4.48 -20.90
C GLU A 167 -11.62 3.35 -19.98
N ARG A 168 -11.05 3.69 -18.81
CA ARG A 168 -10.41 2.76 -17.85
C ARG A 168 -10.76 3.07 -16.38
N LYS A 169 -11.99 3.53 -16.12
CA LYS A 169 -12.39 4.04 -14.79
C LYS A 169 -12.11 3.05 -13.67
N ALA A 170 -12.49 1.79 -13.86
CA ALA A 170 -12.38 0.78 -12.80
C ALA A 170 -10.91 0.40 -12.57
N GLU A 171 -10.16 0.20 -13.65
CA GLU A 171 -8.77 -0.20 -13.66
C GLU A 171 -7.90 0.86 -12.98
N VAL A 172 -8.05 2.14 -13.38
CA VAL A 172 -7.33 3.27 -12.79
C VAL A 172 -7.73 3.47 -11.32
N THR A 173 -9.03 3.37 -10.98
CA THR A 173 -9.48 3.54 -9.59
C THR A 173 -8.93 2.46 -8.67
N ILE A 174 -8.96 1.19 -9.10
CA ILE A 174 -8.44 0.06 -8.32
C ILE A 174 -6.92 0.21 -8.14
N PHE A 175 -6.20 0.58 -9.20
CA PHE A 175 -4.77 0.80 -9.13
C PHE A 175 -4.41 1.95 -8.18
N LEU A 176 -5.06 3.10 -8.30
CA LEU A 176 -4.82 4.24 -7.39
C LEU A 176 -5.20 3.92 -5.95
N PHE A 177 -6.26 3.14 -5.73
CA PHE A 177 -6.60 2.68 -4.39
C PHE A 177 -5.49 1.79 -3.80
N GLY A 178 -5.01 0.78 -4.53
CA GLY A 178 -3.93 -0.08 -4.06
C GLY A 178 -2.60 0.65 -3.87
N PHE A 179 -2.23 1.49 -4.83
CA PHE A 179 -0.94 2.19 -4.82
C PHE A 179 -0.93 3.41 -3.90
N VAL A 180 -1.82 4.38 -4.13
CA VAL A 180 -1.83 5.65 -3.38
C VAL A 180 -2.44 5.47 -2.00
N VAL A 181 -3.62 4.85 -1.92
CA VAL A 181 -4.37 4.78 -0.65
C VAL A 181 -3.82 3.72 0.28
N LEU A 182 -3.44 2.54 -0.21
CA LEU A 182 -2.88 1.48 0.64
C LEU A 182 -1.36 1.59 0.74
N TRP A 183 -0.63 1.36 -0.35
CA TRP A 183 0.83 1.20 -0.29
C TRP A 183 1.56 2.45 0.19
N SER A 184 1.31 3.61 -0.45
CA SER A 184 1.96 4.87 -0.07
C SER A 184 1.56 5.35 1.32
N SER A 185 0.29 5.17 1.72
CA SER A 185 -0.14 5.58 3.06
C SER A 185 0.55 4.76 4.16
N LEU A 186 0.74 3.45 3.98
CA LEU A 186 1.44 2.60 4.94
C LEU A 186 2.90 3.02 5.11
N ILE A 187 3.58 3.43 4.04
CA ILE A 187 4.93 4.01 4.11
C ILE A 187 4.90 5.29 4.95
N VAL A 188 3.95 6.19 4.69
CA VAL A 188 3.83 7.46 5.44
C VAL A 188 3.51 7.21 6.92
N LEU A 189 2.59 6.29 7.23
CA LEU A 189 2.23 5.88 8.58
C LEU A 189 3.44 5.29 9.33
N GLY A 190 4.15 4.34 8.71
CA GLY A 190 5.36 3.75 9.28
C GLY A 190 6.49 4.76 9.49
N THR A 191 6.55 5.81 8.66
CA THR A 191 7.59 6.84 8.77
C THR A 191 7.32 7.78 9.93
N PHE A 192 6.15 8.41 9.93
CA PHE A 192 5.88 9.57 10.77
C PHE A 192 5.08 9.25 12.03
N LEU A 193 4.36 8.13 12.07
CA LEU A 193 3.46 7.80 13.18
C LEU A 193 3.86 6.54 13.96
N ARG A 194 4.82 5.75 13.45
CA ARG A 194 5.40 4.61 14.19
C ARG A 194 6.68 5.01 14.91
N GLY A 195 6.63 5.01 16.24
CA GLY A 195 7.76 5.36 17.10
C GLY A 195 8.38 4.15 17.82
N PRO A 196 9.03 4.36 18.97
CA PRO A 196 9.57 3.30 19.82
C PRO A 196 8.54 2.21 20.11
N ASN A 197 9.00 0.96 20.22
CA ASN A 197 8.19 -0.25 20.40
C ASN A 197 7.14 -0.49 19.29
N TRP A 198 7.30 0.17 18.14
CA TRP A 198 6.31 0.20 17.06
C TRP A 198 4.94 0.75 17.48
N ASN A 199 4.90 1.55 18.55
CA ASN A 199 3.67 2.18 19.02
C ASN A 199 3.24 3.33 18.11
N PHE A 200 1.95 3.62 18.15
CA PHE A 200 1.39 4.75 17.42
C PHE A 200 1.62 6.04 18.21
N PHE A 201 2.10 7.06 17.51
CA PHE A 201 2.25 8.42 18.00
C PHE A 201 1.54 9.35 17.03
N GLY A 202 0.74 10.26 17.57
CA GLY A 202 0.06 11.29 16.79
C GLY A 202 1.06 12.24 16.12
N PRO A 203 0.62 13.01 15.11
CA PRO A 203 1.42 14.12 14.59
C PRO A 203 1.80 15.07 15.73
N PHE A 204 3.08 15.45 15.81
CA PHE A 204 3.65 16.35 16.84
C PHE A 204 3.69 15.78 18.27
N GLU A 205 3.32 14.51 18.49
CA GLU A 205 3.47 13.86 19.80
C GLU A 205 4.94 13.54 20.08
N TYR A 206 5.40 13.79 21.31
CA TYR A 206 6.72 13.38 21.76
C TYR A 206 6.83 11.85 21.81
N TRP A 207 7.88 11.29 21.21
CA TRP A 207 8.11 9.84 21.17
C TRP A 207 8.74 9.35 22.47
N ASP A 208 7.91 9.10 23.49
CA ASP A 208 8.36 8.47 24.73
C ASP A 208 8.70 6.98 24.52
N ILE A 209 9.95 6.64 24.81
CA ILE A 209 10.49 5.29 24.72
C ILE A 209 9.83 4.35 25.75
N HIS A 210 9.35 4.90 26.86
CA HIS A 210 8.71 4.15 27.95
C HIS A 210 7.21 3.93 27.73
N LYS A 211 6.64 4.52 26.67
CA LYS A 211 5.26 4.23 26.26
C LYS A 211 5.19 2.75 25.87
N LEU A 212 4.52 1.96 26.70
CA LEU A 212 4.23 0.55 26.48
C LEU A 212 2.70 0.40 26.41
N GLU A 213 2.13 0.62 25.23
CA GLU A 213 0.73 0.28 25.01
C GLU A 213 0.57 -1.24 24.98
N ALA A 214 -0.20 -1.77 25.92
CA ALA A 214 -0.53 -3.19 25.94
C ALA A 214 -1.40 -3.51 24.72
N LEU A 215 -0.81 -4.07 23.68
CA LEU A 215 -1.53 -4.67 22.55
C LEU A 215 -2.31 -5.88 23.09
N THR A 216 -3.54 -5.65 23.55
CA THR A 216 -4.47 -6.71 23.94
C THR A 216 -4.85 -7.48 22.68
N ASN A 217 -4.12 -8.55 22.41
CA ASN A 217 -4.34 -9.35 21.22
C ASN A 217 -5.52 -10.27 21.45
N VAL A 218 -6.66 -9.95 20.83
CA VAL A 218 -7.86 -10.77 20.92
C VAL A 218 -7.97 -11.65 19.68
N GLN A 219 -8.28 -12.92 19.87
CA GLN A 219 -8.54 -13.86 18.79
C GLN A 219 -10.04 -13.89 18.44
N LEU A 220 -10.39 -14.19 17.20
CA LEU A 220 -11.81 -14.27 16.82
C LEU A 220 -12.55 -15.35 17.61
N SER A 221 -11.89 -16.47 17.89
CA SER A 221 -12.42 -17.55 18.72
C SER A 221 -12.73 -17.06 20.14
N GLU A 222 -11.89 -16.23 20.75
CA GLU A 222 -12.14 -15.61 22.05
C GLU A 222 -13.32 -14.64 22.03
N LEU A 223 -13.44 -13.80 20.99
CA LEU A 223 -14.59 -12.90 20.83
C LEU A 223 -15.92 -13.66 20.80
N ILE A 224 -15.95 -14.80 20.11
CA ILE A 224 -17.19 -15.55 19.94
C ILE A 224 -17.46 -16.48 21.13
N TRP A 225 -16.52 -17.34 21.49
CA TRP A 225 -16.73 -18.32 22.57
C TRP A 225 -16.80 -17.66 23.94
N VAL A 226 -15.85 -16.79 24.26
CA VAL A 226 -15.73 -16.22 25.61
C VAL A 226 -16.65 -15.01 25.76
N GLN A 227 -16.55 -14.01 24.86
CA GLN A 227 -17.29 -12.76 25.04
C GLN A 227 -18.75 -12.85 24.61
N ALA A 228 -19.06 -13.50 23.48
CA ALA A 228 -20.43 -13.58 22.98
C ALA A 228 -21.23 -14.75 23.58
N LEU A 229 -20.61 -15.92 23.73
CA LEU A 229 -21.29 -17.15 24.20
C LEU A 229 -21.08 -17.45 25.69
N GLY A 230 -20.12 -16.80 26.36
CA GLY A 230 -19.83 -17.04 27.79
C GLY A 230 -19.27 -18.44 28.09
N MET A 231 -18.70 -19.11 27.08
CA MET A 231 -18.18 -20.47 27.18
C MET A 231 -16.65 -20.45 27.24
N ALA A 232 -16.06 -21.48 27.86
CA ALA A 232 -14.62 -21.71 27.74
C ALA A 232 -14.26 -22.09 26.29
N LEU A 233 -13.02 -21.77 25.89
CA LEU A 233 -12.51 -22.17 24.58
C LEU A 233 -12.46 -23.71 24.48
N PRO A 234 -12.98 -24.31 23.40
CA PRO A 234 -12.85 -25.74 23.17
C PRO A 234 -11.37 -26.19 23.14
N GLU A 235 -11.07 -27.36 23.72
CA GLU A 235 -9.70 -27.90 23.74
C GLU A 235 -9.19 -28.27 22.34
N HIS A 236 -10.05 -28.87 21.53
CA HIS A 236 -9.71 -29.22 20.15
C HIS A 236 -9.70 -27.97 19.26
N TRP A 237 -8.62 -27.80 18.49
CA TRP A 237 -8.41 -26.65 17.60
C TRP A 237 -9.53 -26.43 16.57
N LEU A 238 -10.16 -27.51 16.08
CA LEU A 238 -11.17 -27.43 15.01
C LEU A 238 -12.47 -26.77 15.50
N PRO A 239 -13.14 -27.24 16.58
CA PRO A 239 -14.26 -26.51 17.16
C PRO A 239 -13.89 -25.11 17.66
N ARG A 240 -12.68 -24.94 18.20
CA ARG A 240 -12.19 -23.65 18.70
C ARG A 240 -12.20 -22.58 17.60
N GLU A 241 -11.64 -22.90 16.44
CA GLU A 241 -11.44 -21.96 15.34
C GLU A 241 -12.52 -22.05 14.24
N ILE A 242 -13.60 -22.82 14.46
CA ILE A 242 -14.60 -23.12 13.42
C ILE A 242 -15.18 -21.86 12.77
N PHE A 243 -15.45 -20.82 13.56
CA PHE A 243 -16.00 -19.56 13.06
C PHE A 243 -15.00 -18.80 12.19
N GLY A 244 -13.73 -18.79 12.58
CA GLY A 244 -12.65 -18.20 11.78
C GLY A 244 -12.39 -18.94 10.48
N ILE A 245 -12.42 -20.28 10.53
CA ILE A 245 -12.27 -21.15 9.35
C ILE A 245 -13.43 -20.91 8.38
N ILE A 246 -14.67 -20.91 8.87
CA ILE A 246 -15.86 -20.63 8.06
C ILE A 246 -15.76 -19.23 7.45
N LEU A 247 -15.42 -18.21 8.24
CA LEU A 247 -15.29 -16.83 7.76
C LEU A 247 -14.23 -16.73 6.64
N THR A 248 -13.08 -17.38 6.81
CA THR A 248 -12.01 -17.41 5.81
C THR A 248 -12.47 -18.11 4.53
N ILE A 249 -13.13 -19.27 4.63
CA ILE A 249 -13.69 -20.00 3.47
C ILE A 249 -14.74 -19.15 2.76
N VAL A 250 -15.62 -18.50 3.52
CA VAL A 250 -16.64 -17.60 2.96
C VAL A 250 -15.97 -16.45 2.21
N TYR A 251 -14.94 -15.83 2.77
CA TYR A 251 -14.23 -14.72 2.15
C TYR A 251 -13.47 -15.12 0.88
N VAL A 252 -12.75 -16.23 0.93
CA VAL A 252 -11.84 -16.66 -0.16
C VAL A 252 -12.58 -17.43 -1.26
N ALA A 253 -13.55 -18.28 -0.93
CA ALA A 253 -14.19 -19.18 -1.90
C ALA A 253 -15.63 -18.79 -2.23
N VAL A 254 -16.46 -18.48 -1.23
CA VAL A 254 -17.90 -18.24 -1.44
C VAL A 254 -18.15 -16.84 -2.00
N LEU A 255 -17.47 -15.84 -1.46
CA LEU A 255 -17.68 -14.43 -1.82
C LEU A 255 -17.39 -14.14 -3.30
N PRO A 256 -16.29 -14.63 -3.93
CA PRO A 256 -16.09 -14.46 -5.37
C PRO A 256 -17.24 -15.00 -6.22
N VAL A 257 -17.77 -16.17 -5.85
CA VAL A 257 -18.89 -16.83 -6.54
C VAL A 257 -20.20 -16.06 -6.31
N ALA A 258 -20.43 -15.56 -5.10
CA ALA A 258 -21.60 -14.74 -4.79
C ALA A 258 -21.57 -13.41 -5.55
N LEU A 259 -20.41 -12.75 -5.61
CA LEU A 259 -20.20 -11.52 -6.38
C LEU A 259 -20.45 -11.75 -7.87
N ALA A 260 -20.10 -12.92 -8.42
CA ALA A 260 -20.32 -13.23 -9.83
C ALA A 260 -21.82 -13.23 -10.19
N LYS A 261 -22.69 -13.62 -9.24
CA LYS A 261 -24.14 -13.71 -9.47
C LYS A 261 -24.90 -12.42 -9.20
N LYS A 262 -24.50 -11.64 -8.18
CA LYS A 262 -25.30 -10.52 -7.67
C LYS A 262 -24.61 -9.15 -7.62
N GLY A 263 -23.29 -9.06 -7.71
CA GLY A 263 -22.55 -7.79 -7.56
C GLY A 263 -21.77 -7.35 -8.80
N LEU A 264 -21.04 -8.29 -9.40
CA LEU A 264 -20.11 -8.07 -10.51
C LEU A 264 -20.47 -8.93 -11.73
N SER A 265 -21.75 -9.26 -11.91
CA SER A 265 -22.24 -10.10 -13.02
C SER A 265 -21.83 -9.57 -14.39
N LYS A 266 -21.91 -8.24 -14.60
CA LYS A 266 -21.46 -7.59 -15.83
C LYS A 266 -19.96 -7.81 -16.11
N TYR A 267 -19.13 -7.79 -15.06
CA TYR A 267 -17.70 -8.06 -15.19
C TYR A 267 -17.42 -9.54 -15.43
N TYR A 268 -18.19 -10.43 -14.81
CA TYR A 268 -18.13 -11.87 -15.06
C TYR A 268 -18.40 -12.19 -16.53
N GLU A 269 -19.45 -11.61 -17.11
CA GLU A 269 -19.80 -11.77 -18.53
C GLU A 269 -18.72 -11.19 -19.46
N LYS A 270 -18.17 -10.01 -19.13
CA LYS A 270 -17.14 -9.34 -19.96
C LYS A 270 -15.79 -10.08 -19.96
N LEU A 271 -15.32 -10.52 -18.79
CA LEU A 271 -13.98 -11.10 -18.62
C LEU A 271 -13.95 -12.61 -18.88
N GLY A 272 -15.10 -13.27 -18.69
CA GLY A 272 -15.22 -14.72 -18.63
C GLY A 272 -14.76 -15.29 -17.27
N PRO A 273 -15.04 -16.58 -16.99
CA PRO A 273 -14.89 -17.15 -15.66
C PRO A 273 -13.47 -17.06 -15.09
N THR A 274 -12.47 -17.53 -15.85
CA THR A 274 -11.08 -17.62 -15.37
C THR A 274 -10.50 -16.26 -14.99
N ARG A 275 -10.61 -15.28 -15.89
CA ARG A 275 -10.08 -13.93 -15.65
C ARG A 275 -10.81 -13.27 -14.49
N TYR A 276 -12.14 -13.36 -14.47
CA TYR A 276 -12.94 -12.83 -13.38
C TYR A 276 -12.48 -13.36 -12.01
N TYR A 277 -12.33 -14.67 -11.86
CA TYR A 277 -11.94 -15.25 -10.56
C TYR A 277 -10.54 -14.81 -10.14
N VAL A 278 -9.59 -14.72 -11.08
CA VAL A 278 -8.25 -14.20 -10.77
C VAL A 278 -8.32 -12.73 -10.35
N THR A 279 -9.04 -11.87 -11.09
CA THR A 279 -9.22 -10.45 -10.75
C THR A 279 -9.84 -10.28 -9.37
N VAL A 280 -10.94 -10.99 -9.10
CA VAL A 280 -11.67 -10.86 -7.83
C VAL A 280 -10.86 -11.43 -6.67
N MET A 281 -10.13 -12.52 -6.86
CA MET A 281 -9.21 -13.01 -5.83
C MET A 281 -8.14 -11.99 -5.49
N LEU A 282 -7.45 -11.43 -6.50
CA LEU A 282 -6.43 -10.40 -6.26
C LEU A 282 -7.03 -9.15 -5.60
N PHE A 283 -8.22 -8.74 -6.03
CA PHE A 283 -8.93 -7.61 -5.45
C PHE A 283 -9.34 -7.85 -3.98
N LEU A 284 -9.87 -9.04 -3.66
CA LEU A 284 -10.20 -9.40 -2.28
C LEU A 284 -8.94 -9.56 -1.42
N SER A 285 -7.86 -10.15 -1.95
CA SER A 285 -6.57 -10.18 -1.25
C SER A 285 -6.08 -8.77 -0.93
N MET A 286 -6.21 -7.81 -1.86
CA MET A 286 -5.90 -6.41 -1.60
C MET A 286 -6.83 -5.79 -0.53
N LEU A 287 -8.14 -6.06 -0.59
CA LEU A 287 -9.11 -5.58 0.40
C LEU A 287 -8.96 -6.23 1.79
N SER A 288 -8.30 -7.38 1.88
CA SER A 288 -8.06 -8.04 3.17
C SER A 288 -7.26 -7.15 4.12
N LEU A 289 -6.34 -6.33 3.59
CA LEU A 289 -5.52 -5.41 4.38
C LEU A 289 -6.35 -4.31 5.07
N PRO A 290 -7.10 -3.44 4.38
CA PRO A 290 -7.92 -2.43 5.05
C PRO A 290 -9.01 -3.05 5.93
N VAL A 291 -9.59 -4.20 5.55
CA VAL A 291 -10.51 -4.93 6.43
C VAL A 291 -9.81 -5.35 7.72
N LYS A 292 -8.60 -5.90 7.63
CA LYS A 292 -7.81 -6.30 8.79
C LYS A 292 -7.44 -5.11 9.66
N MET A 293 -7.01 -4.00 9.06
CA MET A 293 -6.72 -2.74 9.76
C MET A 293 -7.93 -2.26 10.57
N LEU A 294 -9.12 -2.23 9.97
CA LEU A 294 -10.35 -1.83 10.65
C LEU A 294 -10.70 -2.79 11.80
N THR A 295 -10.61 -4.11 11.60
CA THR A 295 -10.87 -5.08 12.68
C THR A 295 -9.86 -4.97 13.82
N ARG A 296 -8.61 -4.62 13.51
CA ARG A 296 -7.56 -4.41 14.49
C ARG A 296 -7.83 -3.14 15.31
N TRP A 297 -8.27 -2.05 14.69
CA TRP A 297 -8.55 -0.81 15.40
C TRP A 297 -9.86 -0.83 16.20
N LEU A 298 -10.89 -1.50 15.70
CA LEU A 298 -12.21 -1.53 16.34
C LEU A 298 -12.33 -2.59 17.44
N PHE A 299 -11.70 -3.75 17.24
CA PHE A 299 -11.88 -4.92 18.12
C PHE A 299 -10.57 -5.49 18.67
N ASN A 300 -9.43 -4.85 18.41
CA ASN A 300 -8.09 -5.38 18.74
C ASN A 300 -7.83 -6.79 18.19
N LEU A 301 -8.55 -7.17 17.11
CA LEU A 301 -8.49 -8.52 16.54
C LEU A 301 -7.11 -8.79 15.94
N LYS A 302 -6.34 -9.71 16.54
CA LYS A 302 -5.03 -10.11 16.02
C LYS A 302 -5.15 -11.21 14.97
N TYR A 303 -5.90 -12.26 15.26
CA TYR A 303 -6.04 -13.42 14.36
C TYR A 303 -7.52 -13.76 14.16
N VAL A 304 -7.90 -13.97 12.90
CA VAL A 304 -9.17 -14.55 12.47
C VAL A 304 -9.16 -16.06 12.71
N VAL A 305 -8.03 -16.71 12.43
CA VAL A 305 -7.78 -18.12 12.74
C VAL A 305 -6.45 -18.22 13.45
N SER A 306 -6.41 -18.83 14.63
CA SER A 306 -5.16 -19.13 15.33
C SER A 306 -5.08 -20.60 15.72
N ILE A 307 -4.12 -21.31 15.12
CA ILE A 307 -3.83 -22.71 15.42
C ILE A 307 -2.35 -22.83 15.81
N PRO A 308 -2.01 -22.53 17.09
CA PRO A 308 -0.65 -22.60 17.59
C PRO A 308 0.00 -23.98 17.39
N GLU A 309 -0.79 -25.05 17.42
CA GLU A 309 -0.35 -26.44 17.27
C GLU A 309 0.34 -26.70 15.92
N PHE A 310 -0.02 -25.93 14.88
CA PHE A 310 0.56 -26.02 13.54
C PHE A 310 1.29 -24.74 13.12
N PHE A 311 1.52 -23.80 14.05
CA PHE A 311 2.06 -22.47 13.75
C PHE A 311 1.29 -21.75 12.63
N PHE A 312 -0.03 -21.92 12.59
CA PHE A 312 -0.87 -21.39 11.52
C PHE A 312 -1.77 -20.28 12.04
N ASN A 313 -1.53 -19.06 11.57
CA ASN A 313 -2.31 -17.88 11.94
C ASN A 313 -2.69 -17.05 10.72
N ILE A 314 -3.95 -16.60 10.66
CA ILE A 314 -4.54 -15.71 9.63
C ILE A 314 -5.18 -14.51 10.33
#